data_AF-A0A8T4KKW2-F1
#
_entry.id   AF-A0A8T4KKW2-F1
#
_cell.length_a   1.000
_cell.length_b   1.000
_cell.length_c   1.000
_cell.angle_alpha   90.00
_cell.angle_beta   90.00
_cell.angle_gamma   90.00
#
_symmetry.space_group_name_H-M   'P 1'
#
loop_
_entity.id
_entity.type
_entity.pdbx_description
1 polymer ?
#
loop_
_entity_poly.entity_id
_entity_poly.type
_entity_poly.pdbx_seq_one_letter_code
_entity_poly.pdbx_strand_id
1 'polypeptide(L)' 'MTLKPQALGIASSATVAVVDVAGYIWHGLMGQPSVMDILYPGFWTSPLMLALGLAGSVAAAYGLGYFFALAYNMQEKR' A
#
# COMPACT_ATOMS: atom_id res chain seq x y z
N MET A 1 7.78 -21.69 12.41
CA MET A 1 6.48 -21.79 11.69
C MET A 1 6.71 -21.38 10.23
N THR A 2 6.09 -22.02 9.23
CA THR A 2 6.30 -21.62 7.81
C THR A 2 5.18 -20.67 7.34
N LEU A 3 5.54 -19.48 6.90
CA LEU A 3 4.60 -18.52 6.31
C LEU A 3 4.33 -18.87 4.84
N LYS A 4 3.09 -18.70 4.38
CA LYS A 4 2.75 -18.75 2.95
C LYS A 4 2.98 -17.36 2.33
N PRO A 5 3.94 -17.18 1.42
CA PRO A 5 4.27 -15.85 0.90
C PRO A 5 3.11 -15.12 0.22
N GLN A 6 2.28 -15.86 -0.52
CA GLN A 6 1.08 -15.31 -1.15
C GLN A 6 0.09 -14.78 -0.11
N ALA A 7 -0.08 -15.49 1.02
CA ALA A 7 -1.01 -15.06 2.07
C ALA A 7 -0.54 -13.76 2.73
N LEU A 8 0.76 -13.64 3.00
CA LEU A 8 1.31 -12.40 3.57
C LEU A 8 1.24 -11.25 2.56
N GLY A 9 1.56 -11.48 1.29
CA GLY A 9 1.39 -10.49 0.22
C GLY A 9 -0.05 -9.98 0.12
N ILE A 10 -1.03 -10.88 0.07
CA ILE A 10 -2.46 -10.51 0.03
C ILE A 10 -2.86 -9.71 1.27
N ALA A 11 -2.45 -10.15 2.46
CA ALA A 11 -2.76 -9.45 3.71
C ALA A 11 -2.18 -8.03 3.72
N SER A 12 -0.91 -7.88 3.33
CA SER A 12 -0.25 -6.57 3.22
C SER A 12 -0.96 -5.65 2.22
N SER A 13 -1.34 -6.17 1.04
CA SER A 13 -2.12 -5.43 0.05
C SER A 13 -3.48 -4.98 0.57
N ALA A 14 -4.21 -5.86 1.26
CA ALA A 14 -5.51 -5.52 1.84
C ALA A 14 -5.37 -4.41 2.90
N THR A 15 -4.35 -4.49 3.75
CA THR A 15 -4.06 -3.45 4.74
C THR A 15 -3.77 -2.11 4.08
N VAL A 16 -2.91 -2.08 3.06
CA VAL A 16 -2.56 -0.84 2.35
C VAL A 16 -3.76 -0.25 1.62
N ALA A 17 -4.57 -1.08 0.95
CA ALA A 17 -5.78 -0.61 0.28
C ALA A 17 -6.75 0.10 1.25
N VAL A 18 -6.93 -0.41 2.47
CA VAL A 18 -7.76 0.24 3.49
C VAL A 18 -7.18 1.59 3.90
N VAL A 19 -5.86 1.67 4.09
CA VAL A 19 -5.18 2.92 4.45
C VAL A 19 -5.28 3.95 3.32
N ASP A 20 -5.13 3.53 2.07
CA ASP A 20 -5.23 4.43 0.91
C ASP A 20 -6.64 4.99 0.75
N VAL A 21 -7.68 4.17 0.94
CA VAL A 21 -9.08 4.64 0.94
C VAL A 21 -9.30 5.65 2.07
N ALA A 22 -8.81 5.36 3.27
CA ALA A 22 -8.91 6.30 4.39
C ALA A 22 -8.15 7.61 4.10
N GLY A 23 -6.97 7.53 3.50
CA GLY A 23 -6.17 8.67 3.06
C GLY A 23 -6.89 9.52 2.02
N TYR A 24 -7.53 8.90 1.02
CA TYR A 24 -8.34 9.61 0.03
C TYR A 24 -9.52 10.34 0.65
N ILE A 25 -10.24 9.70 1.58
CA ILE A 25 -11.35 10.35 2.28
C ILE A 25 -10.85 11.55 3.08
N TRP A 26 -9.78 11.36 3.86
CA TRP A 26 -9.24 12.39 4.75
C TRP A 26 -8.64 13.57 3.98
N HIS A 27 -7.76 13.32 3.03
CA HIS A 27 -7.05 14.37 2.32
C HIS A 27 -7.84 14.91 1.12
N GLY A 28 -8.43 14.02 0.32
CA GLY A 28 -9.16 14.41 -0.89
C GLY A 28 -10.56 14.94 -0.61
N LEU A 29 -11.37 14.21 0.16
CA LEU A 29 -12.76 14.61 0.38
C LEU A 29 -12.92 15.64 1.51
N MET A 30 -12.15 15.49 2.59
CA MET A 30 -12.20 16.41 3.74
C MET A 30 -11.19 17.56 3.63
N GLY A 31 -10.35 17.58 2.59
CA GLY A 31 -9.41 18.68 2.30
C GLY A 31 -8.28 18.83 3.33
N GLN A 32 -7.94 17.76 4.05
CA GLN A 32 -6.88 17.82 5.05
C GLN A 32 -5.50 17.87 4.37
N PRO A 33 -4.58 18.72 4.85
CA PRO A 33 -3.27 18.86 4.23
C PRO A 33 -2.48 17.56 4.28
N SER A 34 -1.77 17.25 3.20
CA SER A 34 -0.94 16.06 3.06
C SER A 34 0.40 16.40 2.39
N VAL A 35 1.40 15.54 2.59
CA VAL A 35 2.69 15.68 1.90
C VAL A 35 2.52 15.58 0.38
N MET A 36 1.50 14.86 -0.11
CA MET A 36 1.22 14.74 -1.54
C MET A 36 0.80 16.07 -2.15
N ASP A 37 0.23 17.00 -1.39
CA ASP A 37 -0.12 18.33 -1.89
C ASP A 37 1.13 19.14 -2.27
N ILE A 38 2.24 18.87 -1.60
CA ILE A 38 3.54 19.51 -1.84
C ILE A 38 4.28 18.80 -2.99
N LEU A 39 4.33 17.47 -2.95
CA LEU A 39 5.09 16.68 -3.92
C LEU A 39 4.39 16.58 -5.28
N TYR A 40 3.06 16.50 -5.28
CA TYR A 40 2.24 16.27 -6.45
C TYR A 40 0.94 17.11 -6.38
N PRO A 41 1.02 18.42 -6.67
CA PRO A 41 -0.16 19.29 -6.64
C PRO A 41 -1.31 18.74 -7.48
N GLY A 42 -2.50 18.65 -6.89
CA GLY A 42 -3.70 18.10 -7.55
C GLY A 42 -3.80 16.57 -7.52
N PHE A 43 -2.94 15.87 -6.77
CA PHE A 43 -3.00 14.41 -6.60
C PHE A 43 -4.39 13.94 -6.17
N TRP A 44 -4.97 14.56 -5.13
CA TRP A 44 -6.26 14.13 -4.57
C TRP A 44 -7.47 14.46 -5.43
N THR A 45 -7.33 15.38 -6.39
CA THR A 45 -8.43 15.81 -7.27
C THR A 45 -8.37 15.17 -8.65
N SER A 46 -7.30 14.45 -8.97
CA SER A 46 -7.10 13.77 -10.24
C SER A 46 -7.45 12.29 -10.11
N PRO A 47 -8.57 11.80 -10.71
CA PRO A 47 -8.98 10.40 -10.62
C PRO A 47 -7.92 9.43 -11.15
N LEU A 48 -7.17 9.84 -12.18
CA LEU A 48 -6.10 9.03 -12.76
C LEU A 48 -4.92 8.88 -11.79
N MET A 49 -4.49 9.96 -11.14
CA MET A 49 -3.39 9.91 -10.17
C MET A 49 -3.76 9.05 -8.96
N LEU A 50 -5.00 9.16 -8.48
CA LEU A 50 -5.51 8.32 -7.41
C LEU A 50 -5.52 6.85 -7.77
N ALA A 51 -6.02 6.51 -8.96
CA ALA A 51 -6.06 5.12 -9.43
C ALA A 51 -4.65 4.52 -9.57
N LEU A 52 -3.70 5.28 -10.13
CA LEU A 52 -2.32 4.85 -10.27
C LEU A 52 -1.60 4.75 -8.92
N GLY A 53 -1.84 5.70 -8.01
CA GLY A 53 -1.32 5.67 -6.65
C GLY A 53 -1.76 4.42 -5.89
N LEU A 54 -3.06 4.13 -5.91
CA LEU A 54 -3.65 2.94 -5.30
C LEU A 54 -3.13 1.63 -5.94
N ALA A 55 -3.06 1.57 -7.27
CA ALA A 55 -2.56 0.37 -7.94
C ALA A 55 -1.08 0.13 -7.61
N GLY A 56 -0.27 1.19 -7.62
CA GLY A 56 1.15 1.13 -7.29
C GLY A 56 1.42 0.74 -5.85
N SER A 57 0.70 1.35 -4.89
CA SER A 57 0.83 1.06 -3.46
C SER A 57 0.43 -0.39 -3.14
N VAL A 58 -0.69 -0.87 -3.69
CA VAL A 58 -1.19 -2.24 -3.48
C VAL A 58 -0.24 -3.28 -4.06
N ALA A 59 0.28 -3.03 -5.26
CA ALA A 59 1.26 -3.91 -5.91
C ALA A 59 2.59 -3.94 -5.12
N ALA A 60 3.08 -2.79 -4.65
CA ALA A 60 4.28 -2.70 -3.83
C ALA A 60 4.10 -3.43 -2.49
N ALA A 61 2.94 -3.26 -1.84
CA ALA A 61 2.59 -3.94 -0.61
C ALA A 61 2.56 -5.46 -0.77
N TYR A 62 2.01 -5.96 -1.88
CA TYR A 62 2.03 -7.39 -2.19
C TYR A 62 3.47 -7.90 -2.28
N GLY A 63 4.30 -7.22 -3.09
CA GLY A 63 5.70 -7.59 -3.31
C GLY A 63 6.50 -7.61 -2.01
N LEU A 64 6.33 -6.59 -1.16
CA LEU A 64 6.99 -6.51 0.15
C LEU A 64 6.51 -7.62 1.09
N GLY A 65 5.20 -7.84 1.23
CA GLY A 65 4.66 -8.91 2.06
C GLY A 65 5.13 -10.29 1.60
N TYR A 66 5.16 -10.53 0.29
CA TYR A 66 5.69 -11.76 -0.28
C TYR A 66 7.18 -11.94 0.03
N PHE A 67 7.99 -10.90 -0.17
CA PHE A 67 9.41 -10.92 0.10
C PHE A 67 9.72 -11.15 1.58
N PHE A 68 9.01 -10.50 2.50
CA PHE A 68 9.21 -10.69 3.93
C PHE A 68 8.88 -12.11 4.38
N ALA A 69 7.84 -12.73 3.83
CA ALA A 69 7.55 -14.13 4.11
C ALA A 69 8.68 -15.06 3.65
N LEU A 70 9.28 -14.80 2.48
CA LEU A 70 10.45 -15.55 2.02
C LEU A 70 11.64 -15.35 2.96
N ALA A 71 11.95 -14.10 3.31
CA ALA A 71 13.07 -13.76 4.20
C ALA A 71 12.92 -14.45 5.57
N TYR A 72 11.73 -14.36 6.18
CA TYR A 72 11.42 -15.03 7.43
C TYR A 72 11.58 -16.55 7.33
N ASN A 73 11.02 -17.18 6.30
CA ASN A 73 11.14 -18.62 6.10
C ASN A 73 12.59 -19.08 5.85
N MET A 74 13.45 -18.24 5.24
CA MET A 74 14.87 -18.54 5.07
C MET A 74 15.63 -18.45 6.39
N GLN A 75 15.27 -17.50 7.25
CA GLN A 75 15.87 -17.36 8.58
C GLN A 75 15.49 -18.51 9.50
N GLU A 76 14.22 -18.91 9.53
CA GLU A 76 13.71 -20.00 10.40
C GLU A 76 14.31 -21.38 10.07
N LYS A 77 14.84 -21.56 8.85
CA LYS A 77 15.49 -22.80 8.41
C LYS A 77 16.97 -22.88 8.78
N ARG A 78 17.56 -21.83 9.35
CA ARG A 78 18.93 -21.81 9.86
C ARG A 78 18.95 -22.25 11.31
#